data_AF-A0A1B6M364-F1
#
_entry.id   AF-A0A1B6M364-F1
#
_cell.length_a   1.000
_cell.length_b   1.000
_cell.length_c   1.000
_cell.angle_alpha   90.00
_cell.angle_beta   90.00
_cell.angle_gamma   90.00
#
_symmetry.space_group_name_H-M   'P 1'
#
loop_
_entity.id
_entity.type
_entity.pdbx_description
1 polymer ?
#
loop_
_entity_poly.entity_id
_entity_poly.type
_entity_poly.pdbx_seq_one_letter_code
_entity_poly.pdbx_strand_id
1 'polypeptide(L)'
;MSLFKSRELWSTFCGKDESFDDKCMIVADVLGQGFECIVVGSHSGFLRIFQPEPDSECDAEGFRPTDLLIETQLHQPVIQVAVGKLVSGSQSVQVGVLHPRSFAVYSLVAISGSAQHGDQYDLVMAYEHQLSRSAFSFVVGAFGGAKGRDFTCIHSLDGTLSFFEQETFAMSRSLPCFLLPSPFVYMPSSDSFVILNANWVLE
;
A
#
# COMPACT_ATOMS: atom_id res chain seq x y z
N MET A 1 -8.20 -11.17 35.56
CA MET A 1 -7.64 -9.81 35.63
C MET A 1 -6.42 -9.78 34.72
N SER A 2 -6.53 -9.21 33.50
CA SER A 2 -5.36 -9.07 32.62
C SER A 2 -4.45 -7.99 33.20
N LEU A 3 -3.17 -8.32 33.42
CA LEU A 3 -2.16 -7.41 33.97
C LEU A 3 -1.81 -6.27 32.99
N PHE A 4 -2.07 -6.49 31.70
CA PHE A 4 -1.85 -5.53 30.63
C PHE A 4 -3.19 -5.21 29.95
N LYS A 5 -3.49 -3.92 29.82
CA LYS A 5 -4.62 -3.40 29.06
C LYS A 5 -4.07 -2.49 27.96
N SER A 6 -4.56 -2.63 26.73
CA SER A 6 -4.32 -1.62 25.71
C SER A 6 -4.95 -0.30 26.15
N ARG A 7 -4.21 0.79 25.97
CA ARG A 7 -4.77 2.15 26.07
C ARG A 7 -5.08 2.59 24.65
N GLU A 8 -6.36 2.84 24.41
CA GLU A 8 -6.81 3.36 23.13
C GLU A 8 -6.50 4.85 23.07
N LEU A 9 -5.76 5.27 22.05
CA LEU A 9 -5.43 6.68 21.82
C LEU A 9 -6.27 7.26 20.67
N TRP A 10 -6.58 6.42 19.68
CA TRP A 10 -7.34 6.76 18.50
C TRP A 10 -7.98 5.50 17.93
N SER A 11 -9.21 5.61 17.46
CA SER A 11 -9.91 4.54 16.75
C SER A 11 -11.00 5.11 15.86
N THR A 12 -11.31 4.41 14.78
CA THR A 12 -12.43 4.72 13.89
C THR A 12 -12.94 3.44 13.22
N PHE A 13 -14.17 3.47 12.73
CA PHE A 13 -14.74 2.39 11.93
C PHE A 13 -14.57 2.70 10.43
N CYS A 14 -13.95 1.78 9.70
CA CYS A 14 -13.81 1.89 8.24
C CYS A 14 -15.08 1.41 7.54
N GLY A 15 -15.97 2.35 7.23
CA GLY A 15 -17.21 2.13 6.48
C GLY A 15 -18.20 1.14 7.11
N LYS A 16 -19.07 0.55 6.28
CA LYS A 16 -20.11 -0.42 6.68
C LYS A 16 -20.02 -1.67 5.83
N ASP A 17 -20.00 -2.84 6.49
CA ASP A 17 -19.93 -4.15 5.84
C ASP A 17 -18.74 -4.31 4.86
N GLU A 18 -17.64 -3.62 5.16
CA GLU A 18 -16.38 -3.75 4.43
C GLU A 18 -15.55 -4.92 4.97
N SER A 19 -14.69 -5.49 4.10
CA SER A 19 -13.76 -6.55 4.49
C SER A 19 -12.32 -6.16 4.14
N PHE A 20 -11.40 -6.65 4.97
CA PHE A 20 -9.99 -6.33 4.94
C PHE A 20 -9.17 -7.60 5.16
N ASP A 21 -7.92 -7.60 4.71
CA ASP A 21 -6.92 -8.64 4.96
C ASP A 21 -5.63 -8.03 5.54
N ASP A 22 -4.64 -8.87 5.87
CA ASP A 22 -3.34 -8.49 6.43
C ASP A 22 -2.60 -7.41 5.60
N LYS A 23 -2.77 -7.44 4.28
CA LYS A 23 -2.10 -6.58 3.29
C LYS A 23 -2.86 -5.29 2.96
N CYS A 24 -4.03 -5.09 3.55
CA CYS A 24 -4.91 -3.95 3.29
C CYS A 24 -4.47 -2.66 4.01
N MET A 25 -3.45 -2.72 4.87
CA MET A 25 -3.01 -1.59 5.67
C MET A 25 -1.50 -1.39 5.61
N ILE A 26 -1.07 -0.13 5.53
CA ILE A 26 0.34 0.25 5.69
C ILE A 26 0.45 1.59 6.43
N VAL A 27 1.50 1.73 7.23
CA VAL A 27 1.88 3.00 7.87
C VAL A 27 3.13 3.52 7.19
N ALA A 28 3.08 4.74 6.66
CA ALA A 28 4.20 5.36 5.95
C ALA A 28 4.05 6.88 5.87
N ASP A 29 5.16 7.60 5.72
CA ASP A 29 5.15 9.04 5.39
C ASP A 29 4.81 9.22 3.90
N VAL A 30 3.51 9.31 3.60
CA VAL A 30 2.99 9.47 2.23
C VAL A 30 3.20 10.90 1.71
N LEU A 31 3.23 11.90 2.61
CA LEU A 31 3.36 13.31 2.26
C LEU A 31 4.83 13.76 2.12
N GLY A 32 5.79 12.98 2.59
CA GLY A 32 7.21 13.34 2.64
C GLY A 32 7.49 14.46 3.64
N GLN A 33 6.64 14.62 4.65
CA GLN A 33 6.72 15.70 5.65
C GLN A 33 7.27 15.23 7.01
N GLY A 34 7.61 13.94 7.12
CA GLY A 34 8.11 13.32 8.36
C GLY A 34 7.02 12.80 9.29
N PHE A 35 5.74 12.92 8.92
CA PHE A 35 4.61 12.39 9.67
C PHE A 35 4.08 11.11 9.02
N GLU A 36 3.89 10.07 9.82
CA GLU A 36 3.35 8.81 9.34
C GLU A 36 1.84 8.90 9.14
N CYS A 37 1.38 8.44 7.98
CA CYS A 37 -0.03 8.28 7.66
C CYS A 37 -0.41 6.79 7.72
N ILE A 38 -1.65 6.51 8.09
CA ILE A 38 -2.26 5.18 8.02
C ILE A 38 -3.02 5.08 6.71
N VAL A 39 -2.57 4.24 5.79
CA VAL A 39 -3.23 3.96 4.52
C VAL A 39 -4.00 2.65 4.65
N VAL A 40 -5.29 2.67 4.33
CA VAL A 40 -6.18 1.51 4.41
C VAL A 40 -6.93 1.35 3.09
N GLY A 41 -6.78 0.19 2.46
CA GLY A 41 -7.54 -0.25 1.31
C GLY A 41 -8.57 -1.31 1.69
N SER A 42 -9.75 -1.28 1.08
CA SER A 42 -10.84 -2.21 1.36
C SER A 42 -11.12 -3.12 0.16
N HIS A 43 -11.58 -4.35 0.41
CA HIS A 43 -12.08 -5.21 -0.66
C HIS A 43 -13.34 -4.65 -1.34
N SER A 44 -14.03 -3.69 -0.72
CA SER A 44 -15.14 -2.95 -1.34
C SER A 44 -14.66 -1.85 -2.30
N GLY A 45 -13.35 -1.62 -2.41
CA GLY A 45 -12.73 -0.65 -3.32
C GLY A 45 -12.48 0.73 -2.70
N PHE A 46 -12.77 0.94 -1.41
CA PHE A 46 -12.40 2.19 -0.73
C PHE A 46 -10.92 2.25 -0.42
N LEU A 47 -10.28 3.38 -0.69
CA LEU A 47 -8.95 3.73 -0.20
C LEU A 47 -9.06 4.94 0.72
N ARG A 48 -8.50 4.84 1.92
CA ARG A 48 -8.52 5.87 2.97
C ARG A 48 -7.10 6.15 3.43
N ILE A 49 -6.79 7.41 3.65
CA ILE A 49 -5.52 7.84 4.24
C ILE A 49 -5.86 8.68 5.47
N PHE A 50 -5.39 8.24 6.63
CA PHE A 50 -5.55 8.93 7.89
C PHE A 50 -4.21 9.49 8.37
N GLN A 51 -4.25 10.63 9.03
CA GLN A 51 -3.14 11.19 9.80
C GLN A 51 -3.69 11.57 11.18
N PRO A 52 -3.67 10.64 12.14
CA PRO A 52 -4.10 10.93 13.50
C PRO A 52 -3.15 11.94 14.14
N GLU A 53 -3.64 13.12 14.50
CA GLU A 53 -2.83 14.12 15.20
C GLU A 53 -3.00 13.98 16.72
N PRO A 54 -1.92 13.80 17.50
CA PRO A 54 -2.00 13.83 18.94
C PRO A 54 -2.23 15.26 19.39
N ASP A 55 -3.46 15.58 19.77
CA ASP A 55 -3.76 16.93 20.22
C ASP A 55 -3.09 17.21 21.57
N SER A 56 -2.30 18.27 21.64
CA SER A 56 -1.55 18.66 22.83
C SER A 56 -2.37 19.46 23.85
N GLU A 57 -3.59 19.90 23.50
CA GLU A 57 -4.36 20.84 24.35
C GLU A 57 -5.78 20.36 24.75
N CYS A 58 -6.31 19.30 24.13
CA CYS A 58 -7.64 18.80 24.45
C CYS A 58 -7.61 17.29 24.73
N ASP A 59 -8.09 16.89 25.91
CA ASP A 59 -8.41 15.51 26.34
C ASP A 59 -9.50 14.83 25.47
N ALA A 60 -9.67 15.24 24.22
CA ALA A 60 -10.57 14.61 23.27
C ALA A 60 -9.88 13.36 22.71
N GLU A 61 -9.96 12.28 23.48
CA GLU A 61 -9.66 10.92 23.04
C GLU A 61 -10.59 10.56 21.86
N GLY A 62 -10.02 10.21 20.70
CA GLY A 62 -10.78 9.61 19.59
C GLY A 62 -10.67 10.32 18.23
N PHE A 63 -11.35 9.73 17.24
CA PHE A 63 -11.32 10.16 15.84
C PHE A 63 -11.94 11.52 15.60
N ARG A 64 -11.27 12.33 14.78
CA ARG A 64 -11.74 13.61 14.27
C ARG A 64 -11.87 13.56 12.75
N PRO A 65 -12.84 14.25 12.16
CA PRO A 65 -12.97 14.32 10.70
C PRO A 65 -11.71 14.85 9.99
N THR A 66 -10.92 15.69 10.66
CA THR A 66 -9.64 16.22 10.15
C THR A 66 -8.54 15.16 10.05
N ASP A 67 -8.66 14.06 10.81
CA ASP A 67 -7.70 12.96 10.76
C ASP A 67 -7.82 12.18 9.45
N LEU A 68 -8.96 12.26 8.75
CA LEU A 68 -9.17 11.64 7.45
C LEU A 68 -8.71 12.62 6.36
N LEU A 69 -7.52 12.39 5.79
CA LEU A 69 -6.97 13.24 4.74
C LEU A 69 -7.74 13.07 3.43
N ILE A 70 -8.03 11.81 3.07
CA ILE A 70 -8.81 11.50 1.87
C ILE A 70 -9.53 10.15 1.99
N GLU A 71 -10.73 10.08 1.43
CA GLU A 71 -11.46 8.85 1.16
C GLU A 71 -11.84 8.84 -0.33
N THR A 72 -11.52 7.76 -1.03
CA THR A 72 -11.82 7.62 -2.47
C THR A 72 -12.32 6.21 -2.76
N GLN A 73 -13.43 6.13 -3.50
CA GLN A 73 -13.95 4.87 -4.03
C GLN A 73 -13.27 4.56 -5.37
N LEU A 74 -12.47 3.50 -5.39
CA LEU A 74 -11.88 2.93 -6.58
C LEU A 74 -12.86 1.99 -7.28
N HIS A 75 -12.64 1.75 -8.57
CA HIS A 75 -13.52 0.91 -9.39
C HIS A 75 -13.39 -0.60 -9.11
N GLN A 76 -12.33 -1.01 -8.41
CA GLN A 76 -12.01 -2.42 -8.16
C GLN A 76 -11.64 -2.65 -6.69
N PRO A 77 -11.83 -3.88 -6.17
CA PRO A 77 -11.37 -4.29 -4.83
C PRO A 77 -9.88 -4.00 -4.62
N VAL A 78 -9.51 -3.54 -3.42
CA VAL A 78 -8.10 -3.37 -3.04
C VAL A 78 -7.62 -4.61 -2.32
N ILE A 79 -6.69 -5.36 -2.93
CA ILE A 79 -6.08 -6.58 -2.36
C ILE A 79 -4.92 -6.23 -1.42
N GLN A 80 -4.09 -5.27 -1.83
CA GLN A 80 -2.91 -4.86 -1.09
C GLN A 80 -2.58 -3.41 -1.37
N VAL A 81 -2.07 -2.72 -0.35
CA VAL A 81 -1.48 -1.37 -0.47
C VAL A 81 0.00 -1.40 -0.11
N ALA A 82 0.80 -0.55 -0.74
CA ALA A 82 2.19 -0.29 -0.36
C ALA A 82 2.58 1.14 -0.72
N VAL A 83 3.67 1.63 -0.14
CA VAL A 83 4.20 2.97 -0.39
C VAL A 83 5.67 2.87 -0.81
N GLY A 84 6.08 3.64 -1.81
CA GLY A 84 7.46 3.65 -2.30
C GLY A 84 7.69 4.68 -3.40
N LYS A 85 8.92 4.75 -3.94
CA LYS A 85 9.31 5.63 -5.05
C LYS A 85 8.99 4.97 -6.40
N LEU A 86 7.71 4.93 -6.74
CA LEU A 86 7.17 4.14 -7.85
C LEU A 86 7.11 4.90 -9.18
N VAL A 87 7.31 6.22 -9.20
CA VAL A 87 7.27 7.04 -10.43
C VAL A 87 8.66 7.44 -10.90
N SER A 88 8.94 7.26 -12.19
CA SER A 88 10.23 7.60 -12.78
C SER A 88 10.50 9.10 -12.78
N GLY A 89 11.72 9.49 -12.42
CA GLY A 89 12.12 10.91 -12.33
C GLY A 89 11.60 11.66 -11.09
N SER A 90 10.71 11.06 -10.29
CA SER A 90 10.28 11.64 -9.01
C SER A 90 11.12 11.09 -7.84
N GLN A 91 11.25 11.90 -6.79
CA GLN A 91 11.75 11.45 -5.48
C GLN A 91 10.67 11.42 -4.40
N SER A 92 9.44 11.86 -4.72
CA SER A 92 8.29 11.69 -3.85
C SER A 92 7.91 10.22 -3.76
N VAL A 93 7.23 9.86 -2.69
CA VAL A 93 6.62 8.54 -2.55
C VAL A 93 5.23 8.52 -3.16
N GLN A 94 4.79 7.34 -3.56
CA GLN A 94 3.47 7.08 -4.13
C GLN A 94 2.82 5.90 -3.42
N VAL A 95 1.49 5.85 -3.49
CA VAL A 95 0.69 4.73 -3.00
C VAL A 95 0.47 3.76 -4.16
N GLY A 96 1.05 2.57 -4.07
CA GLY A 96 0.76 1.45 -4.95
C GLY A 96 -0.44 0.66 -4.44
N VAL A 97 -1.41 0.41 -5.31
CA VAL A 97 -2.65 -0.31 -5.01
C VAL A 97 -2.76 -1.50 -5.94
N LEU A 98 -2.86 -2.69 -5.36
CA LEU A 98 -3.08 -3.93 -6.10
C LEU A 98 -4.57 -4.26 -6.17
N HIS A 99 -5.06 -4.44 -7.38
CA HIS A 99 -6.39 -4.93 -7.69
C HIS A 99 -6.31 -6.37 -8.24
N PRO A 100 -7.45 -7.09 -8.39
CA PRO A 100 -7.44 -8.45 -8.91
C PRO A 100 -6.78 -8.59 -10.29
N ARG A 101 -6.93 -7.57 -11.15
CA ARG A 101 -6.48 -7.59 -12.55
C ARG A 101 -5.68 -6.36 -12.96
N SER A 102 -5.33 -5.49 -12.02
CA SER A 102 -4.48 -4.33 -12.30
C SER A 102 -3.62 -3.94 -11.09
N PHE A 103 -2.58 -3.17 -11.34
CA PHE A 103 -1.80 -2.50 -10.31
C PHE A 103 -1.73 -1.02 -10.65
N ALA A 104 -2.27 -0.18 -9.78
CA ALA A 104 -2.36 1.26 -9.99
C ALA A 104 -1.45 2.00 -9.01
N VAL A 105 -0.80 3.05 -9.49
CA VAL A 105 0.06 3.92 -8.67
C VAL A 105 -0.56 5.29 -8.59
N TYR A 106 -0.73 5.78 -7.36
CA TYR A 106 -1.38 7.05 -7.06
C TYR A 106 -0.43 7.99 -6.32
N SER A 107 -0.50 9.27 -6.64
CA SER A 107 0.17 10.35 -5.93
C SER A 107 -0.85 11.13 -5.11
N LEU A 108 -0.58 11.30 -3.83
CA LEU A 108 -1.36 12.18 -2.96
C LEU A 108 -0.87 13.62 -3.17
N VAL A 109 -1.75 14.50 -3.60
CA VAL A 109 -1.43 15.90 -3.90
C VAL A 109 -2.21 16.80 -2.94
N ALA A 110 -1.48 17.66 -2.22
CA ALA A 110 -2.10 18.71 -1.41
C ALA A 110 -2.47 19.90 -2.30
N ILE A 111 -3.75 20.29 -2.24
CA ILE A 111 -4.29 21.47 -2.88
C ILE A 111 -4.46 22.53 -1.79
N SER A 112 -3.58 23.54 -1.80
CA SER A 112 -3.64 24.65 -0.85
C SER A 112 -4.93 25.43 -1.04
N GLY A 113 -5.83 25.34 -0.05
CA GLY A 113 -7.11 26.03 -0.06
C GLY A 113 -6.99 27.52 0.26
N SER A 114 -7.73 28.36 -0.44
CA SER A 114 -7.92 29.76 -0.05
C SER A 114 -9.00 29.87 1.05
N ALA A 115 -8.56 29.87 2.31
CA ALA A 115 -9.30 30.24 3.53
C ALA A 115 -10.56 29.42 3.92
N GLN A 116 -10.61 29.09 5.22
CA GLN A 116 -11.71 28.58 6.06
C GLN A 116 -11.93 27.06 6.21
N HIS A 117 -11.46 26.17 5.32
CA HIS A 117 -11.76 24.72 5.41
C HIS A 117 -10.54 23.76 5.38
N GLY A 118 -9.32 24.26 5.65
CA GLY A 118 -8.11 23.42 5.71
C GLY A 118 -7.55 23.03 4.34
N ASP A 119 -6.43 22.29 4.35
CA ASP A 119 -5.81 21.75 3.15
C ASP A 119 -6.66 20.61 2.59
N GLN A 120 -6.91 20.63 1.27
CA GLN A 120 -7.62 19.55 0.60
C GLN A 120 -6.61 18.61 -0.06
N TYR A 121 -6.82 17.31 0.07
CA TYR A 121 -6.01 16.31 -0.63
C TYR A 121 -6.76 15.73 -1.82
N ASP A 122 -6.03 15.49 -2.90
CA ASP A 122 -6.51 14.78 -4.08
C ASP A 122 -5.60 13.59 -4.38
N LEU A 123 -6.18 12.52 -4.92
CA LEU A 123 -5.48 11.28 -5.24
C LEU A 123 -5.40 11.13 -6.76
N VAL A 124 -4.25 11.46 -7.32
CA VAL A 124 -4.03 11.46 -8.76
C VAL A 124 -3.38 10.15 -9.18
N MET A 125 -4.05 9.40 -10.06
CA MET A 125 -3.47 8.19 -10.66
C MET A 125 -2.31 8.59 -11.60
N ALA A 126 -1.10 8.11 -11.30
CA ALA A 126 0.08 8.32 -12.13
C ALA A 126 0.07 7.37 -13.34
N TYR A 127 -0.10 6.07 -13.08
CA TYR A 127 -0.22 5.04 -14.11
C TYR A 127 -0.91 3.79 -13.55
N GLU A 128 -1.35 2.92 -14.46
CA GLU A 128 -1.95 1.63 -14.14
C GLU A 128 -1.41 0.54 -15.08
N HIS A 129 -0.95 -0.57 -14.50
CA HIS A 129 -0.59 -1.78 -15.21
C HIS A 129 -1.79 -2.72 -15.26
N GLN A 130 -2.22 -3.09 -16.46
CA GLN A 130 -3.21 -4.15 -16.65
C GLN A 130 -2.54 -5.52 -16.56
N LEU A 131 -3.04 -6.38 -15.69
CA LEU A 131 -2.47 -7.70 -15.44
C LEU A 131 -3.17 -8.76 -16.28
N SER A 132 -2.37 -9.57 -16.96
CA SER A 132 -2.85 -10.73 -17.73
C SER A 132 -3.30 -11.89 -16.83
N ARG A 133 -2.86 -11.89 -15.56
CA ARG A 133 -3.12 -12.91 -14.54
C ARG A 133 -3.77 -12.27 -13.32
N SER A 134 -4.51 -13.07 -12.56
CA SER A 134 -5.11 -12.59 -11.32
C SER A 134 -4.04 -12.48 -10.24
N ALA A 135 -3.97 -11.34 -9.56
CA ALA A 135 -2.94 -11.06 -8.57
C ALA A 135 -3.26 -11.69 -7.21
N PHE A 136 -2.21 -12.05 -6.48
CA PHE A 136 -2.27 -12.51 -5.08
C PHE A 136 -1.70 -11.45 -4.13
N SER A 137 -0.47 -11.00 -4.39
CA SER A 137 0.21 -9.99 -3.59
C SER A 137 1.35 -9.36 -4.39
N PHE A 138 1.97 -8.32 -3.86
CA PHE A 138 3.16 -7.71 -4.45
C PHE A 138 4.16 -7.30 -3.39
N VAL A 139 5.39 -7.01 -3.83
CA VAL A 139 6.44 -6.41 -3.00
C VAL A 139 7.03 -5.22 -3.75
N VAL A 140 7.43 -4.22 -2.97
CA VAL A 140 8.10 -3.00 -3.45
C VAL A 140 9.53 -3.00 -2.93
N GLY A 141 10.47 -2.59 -3.78
CA GLY A 141 11.82 -2.31 -3.31
C GLY A 141 12.80 -2.01 -4.44
N ALA A 142 13.99 -1.58 -4.05
CA ALA A 142 15.11 -1.31 -4.93
C ALA A 142 15.78 -2.60 -5.44
N PHE A 143 15.10 -3.38 -6.29
CA PHE A 143 15.66 -4.60 -6.89
C PHE A 143 16.93 -4.26 -7.69
N GLY A 144 17.96 -5.10 -7.60
CA GLY A 144 19.25 -4.84 -8.25
C GLY A 144 20.08 -3.72 -7.61
N GLY A 145 19.72 -3.27 -6.40
CA GLY A 145 20.43 -2.18 -5.72
C GLY A 145 20.16 -0.80 -6.31
N ALA A 146 19.00 -0.60 -6.93
CA ALA A 146 18.57 0.68 -7.49
C ALA A 146 18.58 1.80 -6.44
N LYS A 147 19.09 2.99 -6.79
CA LYS A 147 19.12 4.14 -5.86
C LYS A 147 18.02 5.13 -6.20
N GLY A 148 17.24 5.51 -5.19
CA GLY A 148 16.23 6.56 -5.32
C GLY A 148 15.02 6.20 -6.17
N ARG A 149 14.78 4.90 -6.39
CA ARG A 149 13.62 4.36 -7.10
C ARG A 149 13.31 2.97 -6.55
N ASP A 150 12.03 2.66 -6.51
CA ASP A 150 11.54 1.34 -6.14
C ASP A 150 10.84 0.69 -7.32
N PHE A 151 11.01 -0.63 -7.41
CA PHE A 151 10.39 -1.49 -8.40
C PHE A 151 9.34 -2.35 -7.73
N THR A 152 8.47 -2.94 -8.55
CA THR A 152 7.35 -3.76 -8.08
C THR A 152 7.45 -5.16 -8.64
N CYS A 153 7.33 -6.16 -7.78
CA CYS A 153 7.16 -7.54 -8.19
C CYS A 153 5.78 -8.01 -7.74
N ILE A 154 4.94 -8.44 -8.69
CA ILE A 154 3.59 -8.94 -8.44
C ILE A 154 3.60 -10.46 -8.53
N HIS A 155 3.14 -11.11 -7.47
CA HIS A 155 2.89 -12.55 -7.44
C HIS A 155 1.44 -12.82 -7.84
N SER A 156 1.28 -13.58 -8.91
CA SER A 156 -0.02 -14.02 -9.43
C SER A 156 -0.52 -15.26 -8.68
N LEU A 157 -1.83 -15.50 -8.68
CA LEU A 157 -2.44 -16.70 -8.08
C LEU A 157 -1.93 -18.02 -8.69
N ASP A 158 -1.37 -17.98 -9.89
CA ASP A 158 -0.82 -19.14 -10.60
C ASP A 158 0.70 -19.34 -10.41
N GLY A 159 1.32 -18.58 -9.50
CA GLY A 159 2.74 -18.70 -9.19
C GLY A 159 3.66 -17.92 -10.11
N THR A 160 3.11 -17.04 -10.94
CA THR A 160 3.93 -16.16 -11.79
C THR A 160 4.32 -14.88 -11.05
N LEU A 161 5.63 -14.66 -10.92
CA LEU A 161 6.22 -13.38 -10.52
C LEU A 161 6.37 -12.48 -11.75
N SER A 162 5.80 -11.27 -11.69
CA SER A 162 5.87 -10.26 -12.75
C SER A 162 6.56 -9.02 -12.22
N PHE A 163 7.64 -8.61 -12.89
CA PHE A 163 8.52 -7.52 -12.48
C PHE A 163 8.23 -6.27 -13.31
N PHE A 164 8.10 -5.15 -12.61
CA PHE A 164 7.82 -3.85 -13.19
C PHE A 164 8.86 -2.84 -12.71
N GLU A 165 9.54 -2.23 -13.67
CA GLU A 165 10.38 -1.07 -13.46
C GLU A 165 9.50 0.18 -13.62
N GLN A 166 8.83 0.56 -12.53
CA GLN A 166 7.94 1.72 -12.47
C GLN A 166 6.84 1.63 -13.55
N GLU A 167 6.82 2.52 -14.53
CA GLU A 167 5.84 2.53 -15.63
C GLU A 167 6.05 1.42 -16.67
N THR A 168 7.13 0.63 -16.57
CA THR A 168 7.51 -0.35 -17.59
C THR A 168 7.46 -1.78 -17.05
N PHE A 169 6.78 -2.69 -17.76
CA PHE A 169 6.92 -4.12 -17.51
C PHE A 169 8.30 -4.61 -17.95
N ALA A 170 9.03 -5.27 -17.06
CA ALA A 170 10.36 -5.78 -17.35
C ALA A 170 10.34 -7.24 -17.80
N MET A 171 9.85 -8.14 -16.92
CA MET A 171 9.78 -9.57 -17.22
C MET A 171 8.84 -10.32 -16.29
N SER A 172 8.55 -11.59 -16.61
CA SER A 172 7.83 -12.50 -15.72
C SER A 172 8.48 -13.87 -15.64
N ARG A 173 8.43 -14.53 -14.49
CA ARG A 173 8.92 -15.90 -14.28
C ARG A 173 7.93 -16.68 -13.41
N SER A 174 7.63 -17.90 -13.82
CA SER A 174 6.79 -18.81 -13.03
C SER A 174 7.66 -19.57 -12.03
N LEU A 175 7.19 -19.65 -10.79
CA LEU A 175 7.84 -20.40 -9.73
C LEU A 175 7.83 -21.90 -10.06
N PRO A 176 8.93 -22.62 -9.82
CA PRO A 176 8.95 -24.06 -9.97
C PRO A 176 8.06 -24.72 -8.90
N CYS A 177 7.47 -25.88 -9.22
CA CYS A 177 6.73 -26.69 -8.25
C CYS A 177 5.62 -25.94 -7.48
N PHE A 178 4.96 -24.97 -8.13
CA PHE A 178 3.93 -24.15 -7.52
C PHE A 178 2.60 -24.90 -7.36
N LEU A 179 1.95 -24.75 -6.21
CA LEU A 179 0.60 -25.29 -5.93
C LEU A 179 -0.37 -24.20 -5.46
N LEU A 180 0.04 -23.42 -4.46
CA LEU A 180 -0.74 -22.34 -3.89
C LEU A 180 0.14 -21.10 -3.68
N PRO A 181 -0.41 -19.90 -3.86
CA PRO A 181 0.31 -18.68 -3.61
C PRO A 181 0.56 -18.52 -2.11
N SER A 182 1.74 -18.01 -1.78
CA SER A 182 2.22 -17.87 -0.43
C SER A 182 2.91 -16.51 -0.23
N PRO A 183 3.10 -16.08 1.03
CA PRO A 183 3.87 -14.89 1.33
C PRO A 183 5.27 -14.97 0.71
N PHE A 184 5.69 -13.87 0.11
CA PHE A 184 7.04 -13.69 -0.40
C PHE A 184 7.54 -12.29 -0.05
N VAL A 185 8.84 -12.15 0.14
CA VAL A 185 9.49 -10.89 0.53
C VAL A 185 10.70 -10.64 -0.33
N TYR A 186 11.09 -9.37 -0.44
CA TYR A 186 12.37 -8.97 -1.04
C TYR A 186 13.37 -8.66 0.07
N MET A 187 14.59 -9.18 -0.04
CA MET A 187 15.70 -8.97 0.87
C MET A 187 16.76 -8.09 0.18
N PRO A 188 16.83 -6.78 0.50
CA PRO A 188 17.75 -5.87 -0.16
C PRO A 188 19.23 -6.17 0.09
N SER A 189 19.58 -6.79 1.24
CA SER A 189 20.97 -7.09 1.61
C SER A 189 21.62 -8.14 0.72
N SER A 190 20.84 -9.06 0.16
CA SER A 190 21.30 -10.12 -0.74
C SER A 190 20.73 -10.00 -2.15
N ASP A 191 19.91 -8.99 -2.42
CA ASP A 191 19.16 -8.80 -3.67
C ASP A 191 18.39 -10.08 -4.06
N SER A 192 17.64 -10.63 -3.11
CA SER A 192 16.95 -11.92 -3.28
C SER A 192 15.47 -11.81 -2.95
N PHE A 193 14.65 -12.58 -3.66
CA PHE A 193 13.27 -12.84 -3.27
C PHE A 193 13.25 -14.13 -2.46
N VAL A 194 12.54 -14.10 -1.34
CA VAL A 194 12.39 -15.26 -0.45
C VAL A 194 10.91 -15.62 -0.39
N ILE A 195 10.59 -16.88 -0.63
CA ILE A 195 9.23 -17.40 -0.65
C ILE A 195 9.11 -18.67 0.18
N LEU A 196 7.99 -18.82 0.88
CA LEU A 196 7.65 -20.07 1.56
C LEU A 196 6.71 -20.90 0.68
N ASN A 197 7.22 -21.90 -0.02
CA ASN A 197 6.43 -22.68 -0.97
C ASN A 197 5.47 -23.67 -0.24
N ALA A 198 4.44 -24.15 -0.94
CA ALA A 198 3.39 -25.03 -0.40
C ALA A 198 3.90 -26.41 0.04
N ASN A 199 5.12 -26.78 -0.38
CA ASN A 199 5.86 -27.95 0.07
C ASN A 199 6.65 -27.70 1.37
N TRP A 200 6.40 -26.57 2.06
CA TRP A 200 7.02 -26.20 3.34
C TRP A 200 8.53 -25.92 3.23
N VAL A 201 8.97 -25.52 2.04
CA VAL A 201 10.37 -25.13 1.76
C VAL A 201 10.46 -23.62 1.64
N LEU A 202 11.46 -23.04 2.32
CA LEU A 202 11.86 -21.66 2.15
C LEU A 202 12.87 -21.58 1.00
N GLU A 203 12.50 -20.89 -0.08
CA GLU A 203 13.28 -20.76 -1.32
C GLU A 203 13.68 -19.30 -1.55
#